data_AF-A0AB37IGL8-F1
#
_entry.id   AF-A0AB37IGL8-F1
#
_cell.length_a   1.000
_cell.length_b   1.000
_cell.length_c   1.000
_cell.angle_alpha   90.00
_cell.angle_beta   90.00
_cell.angle_gamma   90.00
#
_symmetry.space_group_name_H-M   'P 1'
#
loop_
_entity.id
_entity.type
_entity.pdbx_description
1 polymer ?
#
loop_
_entity_poly.entity_id
_entity_poly.type
_entity_poly.pdbx_seq_one_letter_code
_entity_poly.pdbx_strand_id
1 'polypeptide(L)' 'MDNALISLKHEQQQEAVEEIQKLAKQGISMGQAIQIIANQLREKISTKSIRSNGGN' A
#
# COMPACT_ATOMS: atom_id res chain seq x y z
N MET A 1 -10.53 -19.24 -1.17
CA MET A 1 -10.10 -18.75 -2.49
C MET A 1 -10.21 -17.22 -2.55
N ASP A 2 -9.71 -16.53 -1.52
CA ASP A 2 -8.60 -15.55 -1.49
C ASP A 2 -8.38 -14.56 -2.67
N ASN A 3 -9.35 -14.41 -3.57
CA ASN A 3 -9.20 -13.59 -4.76
C ASN A 3 -9.36 -12.09 -4.48
N ALA A 4 -9.82 -11.74 -3.27
CA ALA A 4 -9.89 -10.35 -2.81
C ALA A 4 -8.51 -9.76 -2.47
N LEU A 5 -7.51 -10.60 -2.13
CA LEU A 5 -6.13 -10.16 -1.90
C LEU A 5 -5.39 -9.87 -3.22
N ILE A 6 -5.84 -10.47 -4.33
CA ILE A 6 -5.25 -10.33 -5.67
C ILE A 6 -5.87 -9.15 -6.44
N SER A 7 -6.99 -8.59 -5.96
CA SER A 7 -7.60 -7.41 -6.58
C SER A 7 -6.98 -6.07 -6.15
N LEU A 8 -5.87 -6.08 -5.38
CA LEU A 8 -4.96 -4.94 -5.34
C LEU A 8 -4.37 -4.84 -6.75
N LYS A 9 -4.86 -3.89 -7.55
CA LYS A 9 -4.32 -3.48 -8.87
C LYS A 9 -2.83 -3.83 -8.95
N HIS A 10 -2.39 -4.55 -9.98
CA HIS A 10 -0.97 -4.86 -10.23
C HIS A 10 -0.02 -3.66 -9.94
N GLU A 11 -0.49 -2.44 -10.23
CA GLU A 11 0.17 -1.17 -9.94
C GLU A 11 0.51 -0.94 -8.45
N GLN A 12 -0.39 -1.28 -7.51
CA GLN A 12 -0.13 -1.10 -6.08
C GLN A 12 0.81 -2.16 -5.51
N GLN A 13 0.80 -3.37 -6.08
CA GLN A 13 1.81 -4.37 -5.73
C GLN A 13 3.20 -3.93 -6.20
N GLN A 14 3.29 -3.37 -7.41
CA GLN A 14 4.55 -2.85 -7.94
C GLN A 14 5.09 -1.72 -7.05
N GLU A 15 4.24 -0.73 -6.73
CA GLU A 15 4.58 0.42 -5.88
C GLU A 15 5.01 -0.03 -4.47
N ALA A 16 4.33 -1.03 -3.90
CA ALA A 16 4.70 -1.62 -2.61
C ALA A 16 6.07 -2.30 -2.66
N VAL A 17 6.38 -3.04 -3.73
CA VAL A 17 7.68 -3.73 -3.89
C VAL A 17 8.81 -2.72 -4.05
N GLU A 18 8.62 -1.65 -4.82
CA GLU A 18 9.63 -0.60 -5.00
C GLU A 18 9.93 0.13 -3.69
N GLU A 19 8.91 0.51 -2.92
CA GLU A 19 9.11 1.16 -1.64
C GLU A 19 9.75 0.23 -0.60
N ILE A 20 9.37 -1.06 -0.56
CA ILE A 20 10.05 -2.05 0.31
C ILE A 20 11.54 -2.13 -0.04
N GLN A 21 11.89 -2.19 -1.33
CA GLN A 21 13.29 -2.23 -1.76
C GLN A 21 14.06 -0.94 -1.41
N LYS A 22 13.41 0.22 -1.50
CA LYS A 22 13.99 1.51 -1.12
C LYS A 22 14.25 1.59 0.39
N LEU A 23 13.28 1.16 1.21
CA LEU A 23 13.43 1.08 2.67
C LEU A 23 14.55 0.09 3.04
N ALA A 24 14.64 -1.05 2.37
CA ALA A 24 15.73 -2.01 2.56
C ALA A 24 17.10 -1.42 2.21
N LYS A 25 17.21 -0.63 1.13
CA LYS A 25 18.45 0.11 0.77
C LYS A 25 18.82 1.16 1.81
N GLN A 26 17.86 1.69 2.56
CA GLN A 26 18.09 2.61 3.67
C GLN A 26 18.50 1.87 4.97
N GLY A 27 18.60 0.54 4.95
CA GLY A 27 18.96 -0.28 6.11
C GLY A 27 17.77 -0.67 6.99
N ILE A 28 16.53 -0.41 6.55
CA ILE A 28 15.32 -0.83 7.26
C ILE A 28 15.09 -2.32 7.02
N SER A 29 14.78 -3.04 8.09
CA SER A 29 14.47 -4.48 7.98
C SER A 29 13.23 -4.69 7.11
N MET A 30 13.23 -5.76 6.30
CA MET A 30 12.09 -6.14 5.46
C MET A 30 10.77 -6.21 6.25
N GLY A 31 10.80 -6.69 7.49
CA GLY A 31 9.60 -6.76 8.35
C GLY A 31 9.03 -5.38 8.68
N GLN A 32 9.88 -4.42 9.07
CA GLN A 32 9.45 -3.04 9.31
C GLN A 32 8.98 -2.35 8.03
N ALA A 33 9.65 -2.59 6.90
CA ALA A 33 9.28 -2.03 5.62
C ALA A 33 7.87 -2.48 5.18
N ILE A 34 7.56 -3.77 5.31
CA ILE A 34 6.23 -4.31 5.02
C ILE A 34 5.17 -3.65 5.92
N GLN A 35 5.48 -3.44 7.20
CA GLN A 35 4.54 -2.87 8.16
C GLN A 35 4.23 -1.39 7.86
N ILE A 36 5.25 -0.63 7.46
CA ILE A 36 5.10 0.76 6.98
C ILE A 36 4.20 0.80 5.74
N ILE A 37 4.43 -0.09 4.79
CA ILE A 37 3.69 -0.13 3.53
C ILE A 37 2.25 -0.60 3.73
N ALA A 38 2.00 -1.59 4.58
CA ALA A 38 0.65 -2.01 4.95
C ALA A 38 -0.17 -0.86 5.55
N ASN A 39 0.44 -0.03 6.39
CA ASN A 39 -0.20 1.17 6.94
C ASN A 39 -0.50 2.20 5.84
N GLN A 40 0.46 2.50 4.97
CA GLN A 40 0.26 3.42 3.84
C GLN A 40 -0.85 2.96 2.89
N LEU A 41 -0.91 1.67 2.56
CA LEU A 41 -1.98 1.12 1.73
C LEU A 41 -3.34 1.27 2.40
N ARG A 42 -3.43 1.00 3.71
CA ARG A 42 -4.67 1.20 4.46
C ARG A 42 -5.13 2.67 4.44
N GLU A 43 -4.21 3.62 4.60
CA GLU A 43 -4.50 5.05 4.51
C GLU A 43 -4.92 5.47 3.11
N LYS A 44 -4.23 5.00 2.05
CA LYS A 44 -4.58 5.26 0.65
C LYS A 44 -5.97 4.72 0.29
N ILE A 45 -6.33 3.53 0.77
CA ILE A 45 -7.66 2.93 0.55
C ILE A 45 -8.74 3.74 1.29
N SER A 46 -8.49 4.10 2.55
CA SER A 46 -9.41 4.91 3.35
C SER A 46 -9.66 6.29 2.72
N THR A 47 -8.59 6.99 2.31
CA THR A 47 -8.70 8.31 1.66
C THR A 47 -9.35 8.26 0.29
N LYS A 48 -9.14 7.17 -0.49
CA LYS A 48 -9.80 7.02 -1.78
C LYS A 48 -11.31 6.85 -1.67
N SER A 49 -11.81 6.28 -0.57
CA SER A 49 -13.26 6.21 -0.31
C SER A 49 -13.86 7.55 0.15
N ILE A 50 -13.07 8.43 0.76
CA ILE A 50 -13.56 9.71 1.33
C ILE A 50 -13.69 10.81 0.27
N ARG A 51 -12.90 10.80 -0.81
CA ARG A 51 -12.95 11.86 -1.85
C ARG A 51 -14.14 11.81 -2.82
N SER A 52 -15.05 10.85 -2.70
CA SER A 52 -16.23 10.75 -3.59
C SER A 52 -17.50 11.43 -3.05
N ASN A 53 -17.44 12.16 -1.92
CA ASN A 53 -18.62 12.82 -1.36
C ASN A 53 -18.33 14.25 -0.89
N GLY A 54 -17.94 15.10 -1.84
CA GLY A 54 -17.82 16.54 -1.69
C GLY A 54 -18.68 17.24 -2.74
N GLY A 55 -19.96 16.87 -2.79
CA GLY A 55 -21.00 17.61 -3.52
C GLY A 55 -21.94 18.24 -2.49
N ASN A 56 -21.74 19.53 -2.23
CA ASN A 56 -22.81 20.47 -1.90
C ASN A 56 -22.32 21.88 -2.22
#